data_AF-A0A1U7GB74-F1
#
_entry.id   AF-A0A1U7GB74-F1
#
_cell.length_a   1.000
_cell.length_b   1.000
_cell.length_c   1.000
_cell.angle_alpha   90.00
_cell.angle_beta   90.00
_cell.angle_gamma   90.00
#
_symmetry.space_group_name_H-M   'P 1'
#
loop_
_entity.id
_entity.type
_entity.pdbx_description
1 polymer ?
#
loop_
_entity_poly.entity_id
_entity_poly.type
_entity_poly.pdbx_seq_one_letter_code
_entity_poly.pdbx_strand_id
1 'polypeptide(L)'
;MDRRRFVPRPEGMEGRMMLSTASPGSAAASTAAASTLTATATDTNLPITIQDKMTRIDRLPLNLRATDRNRALPRELIEPIQQAMTGSISSLGRADPQAIEMFNGVLRDVVSRPSLRAQDAQALNNALTKVLVSAGASTEEVDTIATNLKALATTVNTAQAQPVFLTTNDYATVLQMTLIVGQPMPAPSLPNLAQASGTQPSTGHFVSRTTLPKFVGTYQAQAILQIYDDATGQVYGQAQAAKNGQYTIQFDQALDVGATYKMRIRAVDELGHVGLSSRPFTVKVVLPPGQG
;
A
#
# COMPACT_ATOMS: atom_id res chain seq x y z
N MET A 1 -3.63 -26.59 -42.72
CA MET A 1 -2.95 -26.93 -41.44
C MET A 1 -1.82 -25.92 -41.25
N ASP A 2 -1.52 -25.30 -40.12
CA ASP A 2 -2.05 -25.29 -38.76
C ASP A 2 -1.49 -24.04 -38.05
N ARG A 3 -2.20 -23.59 -37.01
CA ARG A 3 -2.04 -22.37 -36.22
C ARG A 3 -0.88 -22.50 -35.23
N ARG A 4 -0.04 -21.47 -35.09
CA ARG A 4 0.57 -21.13 -33.79
C ARG A 4 0.55 -19.62 -33.56
N ARG A 5 -0.52 -19.20 -32.89
CA ARG A 5 -0.72 -17.88 -32.27
C ARG A 5 0.43 -17.60 -31.30
N PHE A 6 1.12 -16.48 -31.45
CA PHE A 6 2.04 -15.96 -30.45
C PHE A 6 1.21 -15.24 -29.38
N VAL A 7 1.33 -15.68 -28.13
CA VAL A 7 0.68 -15.07 -26.95
C VAL A 7 1.74 -14.32 -26.16
N PRO A 8 1.70 -12.98 -26.05
CA PRO A 8 2.56 -12.26 -25.13
C PRO A 8 1.94 -12.30 -23.73
N ARG A 9 2.68 -12.80 -22.73
CA ARG A 9 2.39 -12.53 -21.31
C ARG A 9 3.05 -11.21 -20.89
N PRO A 10 2.46 -10.48 -19.93
CA PRO A 10 2.87 -9.14 -19.56
C PRO A 10 3.83 -9.19 -18.36
N GLU A 11 4.98 -8.50 -18.43
CA GLU A 11 5.67 -8.00 -17.23
C GLU A 11 6.82 -7.05 -17.62
N GLY A 12 6.87 -5.88 -16.97
CA GLY A 12 8.15 -5.22 -16.65
C GLY A 12 8.44 -3.82 -17.17
N MET A 13 7.46 -2.99 -17.56
CA MET A 13 7.73 -1.61 -18.05
C MET A 13 7.38 -0.47 -17.07
N GLU A 14 7.37 -0.67 -15.75
CA GLU A 14 6.92 0.40 -14.83
C GLU A 14 7.96 0.85 -13.78
N GLY A 15 9.17 0.31 -13.78
CA GLY A 15 10.18 0.64 -12.75
C GLY A 15 11.15 1.78 -13.06
N ARG A 16 11.12 2.41 -14.25
CA ARG A 16 12.28 3.21 -14.73
C ARG A 16 12.14 4.73 -14.74
N MET A 17 11.06 5.32 -14.22
CA MET A 17 10.88 6.79 -14.34
C MET A 17 11.17 7.62 -13.09
N MET A 18 11.63 7.07 -11.96
CA MET A 18 11.83 7.87 -10.74
C MET A 18 13.15 7.59 -10.00
N LEU A 19 14.30 7.64 -10.70
CA LEU A 19 15.60 7.87 -10.06
C LEU A 19 16.71 8.26 -11.06
N SER A 20 16.64 9.44 -11.68
CA SER A 20 17.78 9.99 -12.44
C SER A 20 17.64 11.49 -12.73
N THR A 21 17.89 12.34 -11.73
CA THR A 21 18.34 13.73 -11.96
C THR A 21 19.17 14.23 -10.77
N ALA A 22 20.37 13.67 -10.62
CA ALA A 22 21.44 14.32 -9.87
C ALA A 22 22.74 14.24 -10.69
N SER A 23 23.23 15.42 -11.06
CA SER A 23 24.50 15.77 -11.73
C SER A 23 24.52 15.85 -13.28
N PRO A 24 24.89 17.02 -13.85
CA PRO A 24 25.12 17.21 -15.28
C PRO A 24 26.57 16.84 -15.64
N GLY A 25 26.77 16.03 -16.68
CA GLY A 25 28.11 15.79 -17.21
C GLY A 25 28.17 14.66 -18.25
N SER A 26 28.57 15.03 -19.46
CA SER A 26 29.04 14.22 -20.59
C SER A 26 28.04 13.33 -21.36
N ALA A 27 27.96 13.64 -22.65
CA ALA A 27 27.27 12.90 -23.70
C ALA A 27 28.04 11.64 -24.15
N ALA A 28 27.33 10.55 -24.46
CA ALA A 28 27.66 9.63 -25.55
C ALA A 28 26.55 8.57 -25.77
N ALA A 29 25.99 8.62 -26.99
CA ALA A 29 25.41 7.57 -27.84
C ALA A 29 24.97 6.19 -27.27
N SER A 30 23.66 5.94 -27.46
CA SER A 30 23.04 4.81 -28.17
C SER A 30 23.18 3.34 -27.73
N THR A 31 21.99 2.71 -27.75
CA THR A 31 21.65 1.31 -28.11
C THR A 31 21.85 0.19 -27.09
N ALA A 32 20.72 -0.52 -26.87
CA ALA A 32 20.55 -1.85 -26.28
C ALA A 32 20.63 -1.98 -24.73
N ALA A 33 19.46 -2.10 -24.08
CA ALA A 33 19.35 -2.74 -22.76
C ALA A 33 17.90 -3.15 -22.45
N ALA A 34 17.47 -4.28 -23.03
CA ALA A 34 16.32 -5.06 -22.56
C ALA A 34 16.77 -6.52 -22.37
N SER A 35 17.22 -6.84 -21.16
CA SER A 35 17.61 -8.15 -20.59
C SER A 35 18.33 -7.80 -19.28
N THR A 36 18.06 -8.28 -18.07
CA THR A 36 17.34 -9.44 -17.53
C THR A 36 17.19 -9.18 -16.02
N LEU A 37 16.00 -9.34 -15.44
CA LEU A 37 15.80 -9.45 -13.98
C LEU A 37 15.60 -10.93 -13.65
N THR A 38 16.70 -11.65 -13.47
CA THR A 38 16.73 -12.80 -12.57
C THR A 38 16.60 -12.25 -11.16
N ALA A 39 15.41 -12.41 -10.57
CA ALA A 39 15.12 -11.96 -9.22
C ALA A 39 15.91 -12.79 -8.20
N THR A 40 17.00 -12.22 -7.73
CA THR A 40 17.61 -12.54 -6.43
C THR A 40 18.18 -11.24 -5.88
N ALA A 41 17.70 -10.82 -4.69
CA ALA A 41 18.08 -9.67 -3.86
C ALA A 41 17.19 -8.38 -3.89
N THR A 42 16.36 -8.26 -2.84
CA THR A 42 15.85 -7.05 -2.14
C THR A 42 15.09 -5.92 -2.88
N ASP A 43 13.76 -5.99 -2.84
CA ASP A 43 12.81 -4.91 -3.16
C ASP A 43 12.35 -4.20 -1.86
N THR A 44 13.20 -3.32 -1.31
CA THR A 44 13.12 -2.85 0.09
C THR A 44 12.59 -1.43 0.33
N ASN A 45 11.74 -0.83 -0.53
CA ASN A 45 11.37 0.59 -0.33
C ASN A 45 9.90 1.00 -0.55
N LEU A 46 8.97 0.05 -0.67
CA LEU A 46 7.55 0.36 -0.59
C LEU A 46 7.08 0.30 0.87
N PRO A 47 6.43 1.35 1.41
CA PRO A 47 5.94 1.33 2.78
C PRO A 47 4.80 0.31 2.90
N ILE A 48 5.07 -0.79 3.57
CA ILE A 48 4.08 -1.85 3.76
C ILE A 48 3.38 -1.69 5.11
N THR A 49 4.12 -1.28 6.14
CA THR A 49 3.57 -1.03 7.47
C THR A 49 2.90 0.33 7.55
N ILE A 50 2.01 0.48 8.52
CA ILE A 50 1.33 1.75 8.77
C ILE A 50 2.30 2.80 9.28
N GLN A 51 3.30 2.41 10.07
CA GLN A 51 4.37 3.33 10.50
C GLN A 51 5.21 3.84 9.32
N ASP A 52 5.55 2.96 8.37
CA ASP A 52 6.26 3.37 7.16
C ASP A 52 5.40 4.30 6.30
N LYS A 53 4.09 4.03 6.22
CA LYS A 53 3.13 4.88 5.51
C LYS A 53 3.01 6.26 6.14
N MET A 54 2.87 6.34 7.47
CA MET A 54 2.86 7.61 8.22
C MET A 54 4.15 8.39 8.00
N THR A 55 5.31 7.73 8.12
CA THR A 55 6.61 8.36 7.86
C THR A 55 6.72 8.89 6.43
N ARG A 56 6.14 8.16 5.47
CA ARG A 56 6.11 8.57 4.07
C ARG A 56 5.19 9.80 3.89
N ILE A 57 4.05 9.87 4.59
CA ILE A 57 3.12 11.02 4.61
C ILE A 57 3.82 12.25 5.19
N ASP A 58 4.51 12.09 6.32
CA ASP A 58 5.29 13.18 6.95
C ASP A 58 6.39 13.73 6.04
N ARG A 59 6.94 12.88 5.16
CA ARG A 59 7.95 13.26 4.18
C ARG A 59 7.38 13.90 2.91
N LEU A 60 6.06 14.04 2.77
CA LEU A 60 5.45 14.70 1.61
C LEU A 60 6.08 16.08 1.31
N PRO A 61 6.22 17.02 2.27
CA PRO A 61 6.83 18.32 2.00
C PRO A 61 8.27 18.22 1.50
N LEU A 62 9.04 17.24 1.98
CA LEU A 62 10.41 16.99 1.52
C LEU A 62 10.42 16.51 0.06
N ASN A 63 9.50 15.62 -0.30
CA ASN A 63 9.38 15.11 -1.68
C ASN A 63 8.94 16.20 -2.66
N LEU A 64 8.01 17.07 -2.27
CA LEU A 64 7.57 18.21 -3.10
C LEU A 64 8.67 19.27 -3.29
N ARG A 65 9.69 19.28 -2.41
CA ARG A 65 10.89 20.12 -2.50
C ARG A 65 12.09 19.43 -3.18
N ALA A 66 11.91 18.22 -3.72
CA ALA A 66 13.03 17.48 -4.31
C ALA A 66 13.69 18.23 -5.48
N THR A 67 12.88 18.96 -6.26
CA THR A 67 13.33 19.73 -7.43
C THR A 67 13.65 21.19 -7.11
N ASP A 68 13.04 21.74 -6.05
CA ASP A 68 13.35 23.07 -5.52
C ASP A 68 13.30 23.03 -3.98
N ARG A 69 14.48 23.03 -3.36
CA ARG A 69 14.64 22.87 -1.90
C ARG A 69 14.04 24.03 -1.11
N ASN A 70 13.99 25.23 -1.68
CA ASN A 70 13.59 26.45 -0.99
C ASN A 70 12.17 26.89 -1.38
N ARG A 71 11.47 26.12 -2.21
CA ARG A 71 10.10 26.40 -2.62
C ARG A 71 9.16 26.55 -1.42
N ALA A 72 8.30 27.58 -1.51
CA ALA A 72 7.23 27.80 -0.57
C ALA A 72 6.22 26.65 -0.62
N LEU A 73 5.94 26.07 0.55
CA LEU A 73 4.92 25.04 0.77
C LEU A 73 4.16 25.44 2.04
N PRO A 74 3.08 26.23 1.90
CA PRO A 74 2.33 26.71 3.05
C PRO A 74 1.68 25.55 3.81
N ARG A 75 1.76 25.58 5.15
CA ARG A 75 1.27 24.49 6.01
C ARG A 75 -0.22 24.28 5.84
N GLU A 76 -0.97 25.37 5.69
CA GLU A 76 -2.41 25.38 5.47
C GLU A 76 -2.86 24.65 4.20
N LEU A 77 -1.95 24.41 3.24
CA LEU A 77 -2.23 23.61 2.05
C LEU A 77 -1.70 22.18 2.15
N ILE A 78 -0.57 21.98 2.84
CA ILE A 78 0.07 20.66 2.90
C ILE A 78 -0.48 19.79 4.02
N GLU A 79 -0.75 20.34 5.20
CA GLU A 79 -1.27 19.58 6.34
C GLU A 79 -2.62 18.92 6.02
N PRO A 80 -3.59 19.59 5.36
CA PRO A 80 -4.82 18.92 4.94
C PRO A 80 -4.60 17.78 3.94
N ILE A 81 -3.64 17.90 3.02
CA ILE A 81 -3.29 16.80 2.09
C ILE A 81 -2.76 15.61 2.89
N GLN A 82 -1.88 15.84 3.87
CA GLN A 82 -1.35 14.79 4.73
C GLN A 82 -2.43 14.14 5.60
N GLN A 83 -3.38 14.93 6.12
CA GLN A 83 -4.55 14.43 6.86
C GLN A 83 -5.44 13.54 5.98
N ALA A 84 -5.76 13.97 4.77
CA ALA A 84 -6.53 13.16 3.83
C ALA A 84 -5.79 11.85 3.47
N MET A 85 -4.48 11.90 3.21
CA MET A 85 -3.68 10.69 3.00
C MET A 85 -3.68 9.74 4.19
N THR A 86 -3.73 10.29 5.41
CA THR A 86 -3.80 9.51 6.66
C THR A 86 -5.15 8.83 6.78
N GLY A 87 -6.25 9.54 6.48
CA GLY A 87 -7.59 8.97 6.41
C GLY A 87 -7.71 7.84 5.38
N SER A 88 -6.93 7.93 4.30
CA SER A 88 -6.96 6.93 3.23
C SER A 88 -6.22 5.63 3.55
N ILE A 89 -5.52 5.55 4.69
CA ILE A 89 -4.72 4.38 5.03
C ILE A 89 -5.62 3.13 5.07
N SER A 90 -5.25 2.13 4.26
CA SER A 90 -5.98 0.86 4.11
C SER A 90 -7.37 0.94 3.50
N SER A 91 -7.80 2.09 2.99
CA SER A 91 -9.11 2.24 2.33
C SER A 91 -9.03 2.12 0.81
N LEU A 92 -7.86 2.31 0.20
CA LEU A 92 -7.72 2.36 -1.25
C LEU A 92 -7.43 0.99 -1.86
N GLY A 93 -8.17 0.68 -2.92
CA GLY A 93 -7.92 -0.44 -3.81
C GLY A 93 -6.96 -0.09 -4.94
N ARG A 94 -6.97 -0.92 -5.99
CA ARG A 94 -6.26 -0.61 -7.24
C ARG A 94 -7.06 0.42 -8.02
N ALA A 95 -6.41 1.51 -8.43
CA ALA A 95 -7.00 2.48 -9.33
C ALA A 95 -7.26 1.86 -10.72
N ASP A 96 -8.27 2.39 -11.42
CA ASP A 96 -8.60 1.97 -12.78
C ASP A 96 -7.47 2.33 -13.76
N PRO A 97 -6.93 1.35 -14.53
CA PRO A 97 -5.91 1.61 -15.54
C PRO A 97 -6.29 2.72 -16.54
N GLN A 98 -7.56 2.83 -16.92
CA GLN A 98 -8.01 3.88 -17.85
C GLN A 98 -7.92 5.27 -17.23
N ALA A 99 -8.24 5.39 -15.93
CA ALA A 99 -8.12 6.66 -15.21
C ALA A 99 -6.64 7.09 -15.11
N ILE A 100 -5.73 6.14 -14.85
CA ILE A 100 -4.29 6.38 -14.81
C ILE A 100 -3.78 6.85 -16.18
N GLU A 101 -4.20 6.18 -17.25
CA GLU A 101 -3.79 6.54 -18.62
C GLU A 101 -4.25 7.96 -18.98
N MET A 102 -5.49 8.31 -18.67
CA MET A 102 -6.02 9.66 -18.86
C MET A 102 -5.25 10.70 -18.02
N PHE A 103 -4.92 10.40 -16.76
CA PHE A 103 -4.10 11.29 -15.92
C PHE A 103 -2.71 11.50 -16.52
N ASN A 104 -2.05 10.44 -16.99
CA ASN A 104 -0.77 10.53 -17.67
C ASN A 104 -0.86 11.33 -18.98
N GLY A 105 -1.95 11.21 -19.72
CA GLY A 105 -2.23 12.03 -20.90
C GLY A 105 -2.30 13.51 -20.57
N VAL A 106 -3.05 13.88 -19.52
CA VAL A 106 -3.16 15.28 -19.05
C VAL A 106 -1.82 15.80 -18.54
N LEU A 107 -1.06 15.00 -17.80
CA LEU A 107 0.30 15.37 -17.36
C LEU A 107 1.19 15.70 -18.56
N ARG A 108 1.23 14.83 -19.58
CA ARG A 108 2.06 15.04 -20.78
C ARG A 108 1.65 16.29 -21.55
N ASP A 109 0.34 16.54 -21.68
CA ASP A 109 -0.17 17.75 -22.32
C ASP A 109 0.26 19.01 -21.54
N VAL A 110 0.03 19.05 -20.23
CA VAL A 110 0.32 20.23 -19.41
C VAL A 110 1.82 20.51 -19.32
N VAL A 111 2.67 19.48 -19.20
CA VAL A 111 4.14 19.63 -19.19
C VAL A 111 4.65 20.33 -20.46
N SER A 112 3.98 20.14 -21.60
CA SER A 112 4.38 20.76 -22.87
C SER A 112 3.99 22.24 -23.00
N ARG A 113 3.20 22.78 -22.06
CA ARG A 113 2.70 24.15 -22.13
C ARG A 113 3.78 25.16 -21.73
N PRO A 114 3.87 26.32 -22.41
CA PRO A 114 4.88 27.33 -22.11
C PRO A 114 4.63 28.05 -20.77
N SER A 115 3.39 28.04 -20.28
CA SER A 115 3.00 28.66 -19.03
C SER A 115 1.82 27.93 -18.41
N LEU A 116 1.70 28.03 -17.08
CA LEU A 116 0.62 27.40 -16.32
C LEU A 116 -0.64 28.26 -16.39
N ARG A 117 -1.71 27.72 -16.98
CA ARG A 117 -3.03 28.36 -17.01
C ARG A 117 -3.93 27.76 -15.93
N ALA A 118 -4.94 28.52 -15.50
CA ALA A 118 -5.94 28.03 -14.55
C ALA A 118 -6.68 26.77 -15.05
N GLN A 119 -6.90 26.68 -16.37
CA GLN A 119 -7.50 25.50 -17.01
C GLN A 119 -6.60 24.26 -16.93
N ASP A 120 -5.28 24.43 -16.94
CA ASP A 120 -4.31 23.33 -16.85
C ASP A 120 -4.32 22.71 -15.46
N ALA A 121 -4.31 23.58 -14.43
CA ALA A 121 -4.46 23.16 -13.05
C ALA A 121 -5.80 22.44 -12.82
N GLN A 122 -6.89 22.93 -13.43
CA GLN A 122 -8.20 22.27 -13.36
C GLN A 122 -8.20 20.91 -14.06
N ALA A 123 -7.56 20.78 -15.22
CA ALA A 123 -7.48 19.52 -15.95
C ALA A 123 -6.72 18.46 -15.14
N LEU A 124 -5.56 18.83 -14.56
CA LEU A 124 -4.79 17.96 -13.67
C LEU A 124 -5.61 17.52 -12.46
N ASN A 125 -6.34 18.45 -11.87
CA ASN A 125 -7.19 18.19 -10.72
C ASN A 125 -8.31 17.20 -11.03
N ASN A 126 -9.05 17.42 -12.10
CA ASN A 126 -10.11 16.52 -12.54
C ASN A 126 -9.58 15.11 -12.84
N ALA A 127 -8.39 15.02 -13.46
CA ALA A 127 -7.77 13.74 -13.76
C ALA A 127 -7.30 13.01 -12.49
N LEU A 128 -6.69 13.73 -11.55
CA LEU A 128 -6.31 13.20 -10.24
C LEU A 128 -7.54 12.68 -9.47
N THR A 129 -8.61 13.46 -9.42
CA THR A 129 -9.88 13.07 -8.78
C THR A 129 -10.43 11.78 -9.35
N LYS A 130 -10.44 11.62 -10.68
CA LYS A 130 -10.91 10.39 -11.32
C LYS A 130 -10.07 9.16 -10.92
N VAL A 131 -8.75 9.31 -10.78
CA VAL A 131 -7.89 8.22 -10.31
C VAL A 131 -8.22 7.87 -8.86
N LEU A 132 -8.33 8.86 -7.98
CA LEU A 132 -8.62 8.63 -6.55
C LEU A 132 -10.00 8.01 -6.34
N VAL A 133 -11.03 8.50 -7.04
CA VAL A 133 -12.37 7.91 -7.00
C VAL A 133 -12.35 6.47 -7.52
N SER A 134 -11.60 6.19 -8.59
CA SER A 134 -11.48 4.81 -9.11
C SER A 134 -10.75 3.87 -8.14
N ALA A 135 -9.88 4.42 -7.28
CA ALA A 135 -9.19 3.68 -6.23
C ALA A 135 -10.05 3.49 -4.96
N GLY A 136 -11.25 4.09 -4.88
CA GLY A 136 -12.14 3.98 -3.74
C GLY A 136 -11.92 5.03 -2.64
N ALA A 137 -11.23 6.13 -2.94
CA ALA A 137 -11.13 7.25 -2.00
C ALA A 137 -12.51 7.86 -1.74
N SER A 138 -12.78 8.24 -0.49
CA SER A 138 -14.00 8.93 -0.10
C SER A 138 -14.07 10.33 -0.70
N THR A 139 -15.28 10.88 -0.82
CA THR A 139 -15.49 12.23 -1.34
C THR A 139 -14.74 13.28 -0.53
N GLU A 140 -14.67 13.14 0.80
CA GLU A 140 -13.97 14.08 1.69
C GLU A 140 -12.45 14.09 1.43
N GLU A 141 -11.83 12.91 1.28
CA GLU A 141 -10.41 12.80 0.99
C GLU A 141 -10.07 13.36 -0.39
N VAL A 142 -10.90 13.03 -1.39
CA VAL A 142 -10.76 13.53 -2.76
C VAL A 142 -10.85 15.05 -2.78
N ASP A 143 -11.90 15.63 -2.18
CA ASP A 143 -12.12 17.08 -2.16
C ASP A 143 -11.02 17.82 -1.41
N THR A 144 -10.55 17.25 -0.30
CA THR A 144 -9.44 17.83 0.49
C THR A 144 -8.14 17.85 -0.32
N ILE A 145 -7.75 16.72 -0.92
CA ILE A 145 -6.52 16.64 -1.73
C ILE A 145 -6.63 17.56 -2.96
N ALA A 146 -7.75 17.47 -3.66
CA ALA A 146 -8.03 18.24 -4.88
C ALA A 146 -8.00 19.75 -4.60
N THR A 147 -8.71 20.22 -3.59
CA THR A 147 -8.80 21.66 -3.27
C THR A 147 -7.43 22.24 -2.94
N ASN A 148 -6.67 21.55 -2.08
CA ASN A 148 -5.37 22.04 -1.62
C ASN A 148 -4.29 21.97 -2.71
N LEU A 149 -4.28 20.93 -3.54
CA LEU A 149 -3.39 20.88 -4.72
C LEU A 149 -3.72 21.94 -5.75
N LYS A 150 -5.01 22.21 -5.99
CA LYS A 150 -5.43 23.27 -6.90
C LYS A 150 -4.98 24.63 -6.39
N ALA A 151 -5.20 24.91 -5.10
CA ALA A 151 -4.73 26.13 -4.46
C ALA A 151 -3.21 26.26 -4.61
N LEU A 152 -2.44 25.22 -4.27
CA LEU A 152 -0.99 25.19 -4.42
C LEU A 152 -0.56 25.52 -5.86
N ALA A 153 -1.21 24.92 -6.84
CA ALA A 153 -0.95 25.18 -8.26
C ALA A 153 -1.25 26.62 -8.68
N THR A 154 -2.38 27.20 -8.23
CA THR A 154 -2.85 28.50 -8.73
C THR A 154 -2.35 29.71 -7.94
N THR A 155 -2.04 29.55 -6.65
CA THR A 155 -1.66 30.68 -5.77
C THR A 155 -0.20 30.66 -5.36
N VAL A 156 0.42 29.48 -5.25
CA VAL A 156 1.82 29.35 -4.83
C VAL A 156 2.73 29.15 -6.04
N ASN A 157 2.47 28.12 -6.84
CA ASN A 157 3.36 27.71 -7.93
C ASN A 157 3.49 28.76 -9.02
N THR A 158 2.42 29.52 -9.29
CA THR A 158 2.40 30.63 -10.25
C THR A 158 3.43 31.71 -9.94
N ALA A 159 3.83 31.86 -8.67
CA ALA A 159 4.85 32.81 -8.22
C ALA A 159 6.26 32.20 -8.13
N GLN A 160 6.44 30.91 -8.42
CA GLN A 160 7.72 30.20 -8.34
C GLN A 160 8.40 30.10 -9.72
N ALA A 161 9.68 29.73 -9.72
CA ALA A 161 10.37 29.35 -10.95
C ALA A 161 9.74 28.07 -11.53
N GLN A 162 9.51 28.04 -12.85
CA GLN A 162 8.99 26.87 -13.57
C GLN A 162 7.63 26.34 -13.03
N PRO A 163 6.55 27.17 -13.04
CA PRO A 163 5.26 26.84 -12.46
C PRO A 163 4.62 25.56 -13.02
N VAL A 164 4.78 25.31 -14.32
CA VAL A 164 4.28 24.11 -15.00
C VAL A 164 4.96 22.86 -14.46
N PHE A 165 6.30 22.88 -14.38
CA PHE A 165 7.11 21.75 -13.92
C PHE A 165 6.83 21.42 -12.45
N LEU A 166 6.74 22.42 -11.58
CA LEU A 166 6.41 22.21 -10.17
C LEU A 166 5.02 21.59 -10.03
N THR A 167 4.03 22.16 -10.71
CA THR A 167 2.64 21.72 -10.61
C THR A 167 2.47 20.27 -11.08
N THR A 168 3.04 19.90 -12.23
CA THR A 168 2.92 18.54 -12.75
C THR A 168 3.62 17.52 -11.84
N ASN A 169 4.78 17.87 -11.28
CA ASN A 169 5.45 17.04 -10.27
C ASN A 169 4.65 16.91 -8.98
N ASP A 170 3.99 17.98 -8.51
CA ASP A 170 3.17 17.93 -7.30
C ASP A 170 1.99 16.97 -7.47
N TYR A 171 1.24 17.11 -8.57
CA TYR A 171 0.11 16.23 -8.87
C TYR A 171 0.56 14.77 -8.99
N ALA A 172 1.68 14.51 -9.67
CA ALA A 172 2.22 13.16 -9.80
C ALA A 172 2.68 12.58 -8.44
N THR A 173 3.41 13.37 -7.66
CA THR A 173 3.96 12.97 -6.35
C THR A 173 2.84 12.69 -5.37
N VAL A 174 1.88 13.62 -5.23
CA VAL A 174 0.73 13.44 -4.33
C VAL A 174 -0.11 12.25 -4.75
N LEU A 175 -0.42 12.09 -6.04
CA LEU A 175 -1.20 10.95 -6.49
C LEU A 175 -0.50 9.62 -6.17
N GLN A 176 0.76 9.48 -6.57
CA GLN A 176 1.54 8.27 -6.32
C GLN A 176 1.60 7.98 -4.82
N MET A 177 1.82 9.02 -4.03
CA MET A 177 1.94 8.92 -2.59
C MET A 177 0.64 8.44 -1.95
N THR A 178 -0.49 9.09 -2.27
CA THR A 178 -1.83 8.72 -1.78
C THR A 178 -2.16 7.27 -2.14
N LEU A 179 -1.94 6.86 -3.40
CA LEU A 179 -2.22 5.50 -3.84
C LEU A 179 -1.39 4.45 -3.09
N ILE A 180 -0.12 4.74 -2.82
CA ILE A 180 0.76 3.79 -2.12
C ILE A 180 0.38 3.68 -0.64
N VAL A 181 0.17 4.80 0.06
CA VAL A 181 -0.15 4.75 1.49
C VAL A 181 -1.57 4.27 1.74
N GLY A 182 -2.48 4.49 0.79
CA GLY A 182 -3.85 4.06 0.93
C GLY A 182 -4.09 2.56 0.72
N GLN A 183 -3.15 1.82 0.13
CA GLN A 183 -3.28 0.37 0.02
C GLN A 183 -3.44 -0.28 1.41
N PRO A 184 -4.24 -1.33 1.58
CA PRO A 184 -4.26 -2.10 2.82
C PRO A 184 -2.93 -2.81 3.07
N MET A 185 -2.66 -3.16 4.32
CA MET A 185 -1.55 -4.06 4.64
C MET A 185 -1.76 -5.41 3.94
N PRO A 186 -0.70 -6.05 3.41
CA PRO A 186 -0.82 -7.31 2.70
C PRO A 186 -1.27 -8.42 3.64
N ALA A 187 -1.91 -9.45 3.08
CA ALA A 187 -2.39 -10.56 3.89
C ALA A 187 -1.22 -11.27 4.59
N PRO A 188 -1.31 -11.57 5.90
CA PRO A 188 -0.33 -12.43 6.54
C PRO A 188 -0.31 -13.81 5.90
N SER A 189 0.87 -14.44 5.90
CA SER A 189 0.97 -15.85 5.59
C SER A 189 0.20 -16.68 6.63
N LEU A 190 -0.19 -17.90 6.27
CA LEU A 190 -0.80 -18.81 7.23
C LEU A 190 0.14 -19.01 8.43
N PRO A 191 -0.36 -18.88 9.67
CA PRO A 191 0.45 -19.15 10.84
C PRO A 191 0.75 -20.64 10.93
N ASN A 192 1.73 -21.03 11.73
CA ASN A 192 1.96 -22.40 12.13
C ASN A 192 1.42 -22.63 13.54
N LEU A 193 0.89 -23.82 13.80
CA LEU A 193 0.54 -24.21 15.16
C LEU A 193 1.83 -24.48 15.94
N ALA A 194 1.97 -23.91 17.14
CA ALA A 194 3.12 -24.19 17.99
C ALA A 194 3.18 -25.68 18.32
N GLN A 195 4.38 -26.26 18.35
CA GLN A 195 4.57 -27.70 18.56
C GLN A 195 3.95 -28.22 19.87
N ALA A 196 3.99 -27.40 20.93
CA ALA A 196 3.36 -27.71 22.21
C ALA A 196 1.82 -27.72 22.14
N SER A 197 1.24 -27.03 21.16
CA SER A 197 -0.22 -26.93 20.99
C SER A 197 -0.79 -28.05 20.13
N GLY A 198 -0.02 -28.69 19.22
CA GLY A 198 -0.54 -29.80 18.44
C GLY A 198 0.24 -30.12 17.17
N THR A 199 -0.46 -30.56 16.14
CA THR A 199 0.11 -30.95 14.84
C THR A 199 -0.57 -30.27 13.67
N GLN A 200 0.11 -30.25 12.53
CA GLN A 200 -0.38 -29.72 11.28
C GLN A 200 -0.31 -30.83 10.22
N PRO A 201 -1.37 -31.61 10.00
CA PRO A 201 -1.37 -32.69 9.01
C PRO A 201 -1.18 -32.20 7.57
N SER A 202 -1.62 -30.98 7.25
CA SER A 202 -1.43 -30.37 5.94
C SER A 202 -1.49 -28.83 6.04
N THR A 203 -1.04 -28.14 4.99
CA THR A 203 -1.02 -26.67 4.95
C THR A 203 -2.42 -26.09 5.18
N GLY A 204 -2.57 -25.27 6.22
CA GLY A 204 -3.84 -24.63 6.58
C GLY A 204 -4.81 -25.54 7.34
N HIS A 205 -4.39 -26.74 7.76
CA HIS A 205 -5.19 -27.62 8.60
C HIS A 205 -4.42 -27.96 9.88
N PHE A 206 -4.98 -27.56 11.02
CA PHE A 206 -4.36 -27.69 12.34
C PHE A 206 -5.19 -28.57 13.26
N VAL A 207 -4.52 -29.45 13.99
CA VAL A 207 -5.10 -30.26 15.05
C VAL A 207 -4.47 -29.85 16.37
N SER A 208 -5.24 -29.14 17.19
CA SER A 208 -4.83 -28.71 18.52
C SER A 208 -5.12 -29.80 19.56
N ARG A 209 -4.17 -29.99 20.49
CA ARG A 209 -4.28 -30.85 21.67
C ARG A 209 -4.69 -30.08 22.94
N THR A 210 -4.95 -28.79 22.78
CA THR A 210 -5.43 -27.89 23.84
C THR A 210 -6.61 -27.06 23.31
N THR A 211 -7.49 -26.62 24.18
CA THR A 211 -8.60 -25.71 23.84
C THR A 211 -8.11 -24.28 23.60
N LEU A 212 -6.89 -23.94 24.03
CA LEU A 212 -6.27 -22.62 23.84
C LEU A 212 -4.95 -22.74 23.06
N PRO A 213 -4.99 -22.96 21.73
CA PRO A 213 -3.79 -23.13 20.92
C PRO A 213 -2.92 -21.88 20.85
N LYS A 214 -1.61 -22.09 20.61
CA LYS A 214 -0.65 -21.06 20.23
C LYS A 214 -0.36 -21.16 18.75
N PHE A 215 -0.42 -20.03 18.06
CA PHE A 215 -0.01 -19.87 16.68
C PHE A 215 1.23 -18.99 16.60
N VAL A 216 2.17 -19.37 15.75
CA VAL A 216 3.41 -18.64 15.52
C VAL A 216 3.56 -18.34 14.04
N GLY A 217 4.25 -17.25 13.72
CA GLY A 217 4.55 -16.94 12.35
C GLY A 217 5.41 -15.70 12.24
N THR A 218 5.52 -15.20 11.03
CA THR A 218 6.22 -13.94 10.74
C THR A 218 5.32 -12.99 9.99
N TYR A 219 5.47 -11.72 10.30
CA TYR A 219 4.85 -10.61 9.62
C TYR A 219 5.75 -9.38 9.79
N GLN A 220 5.34 -8.24 9.26
CA GLN A 220 6.09 -7.01 9.41
C GLN A 220 6.25 -6.66 10.89
N ALA A 221 7.44 -6.18 11.26
CA ALA A 221 7.75 -5.81 12.63
C ALA A 221 6.75 -4.79 13.19
N GLN A 222 6.40 -4.94 14.46
CA GLN A 222 5.51 -4.05 15.23
C GLN A 222 4.05 -3.99 14.76
N ALA A 223 3.66 -4.69 13.70
CA ALA A 223 2.26 -4.82 13.32
C ALA A 223 1.47 -5.66 14.32
N ILE A 224 0.21 -5.32 14.55
CA ILE A 224 -0.69 -6.10 15.41
C ILE A 224 -1.41 -7.11 14.52
N LEU A 225 -1.39 -8.38 14.91
CA LEU A 225 -2.08 -9.45 14.20
C LEU A 225 -3.25 -9.98 15.01
N GLN A 226 -4.33 -10.32 14.32
CA GLN A 226 -5.54 -10.89 14.90
C GLN A 226 -5.91 -12.18 14.17
N ILE A 227 -6.14 -13.24 14.93
CA ILE A 227 -6.79 -14.45 14.43
C ILE A 227 -8.27 -14.37 14.79
N TYR A 228 -9.12 -14.58 13.79
CA TYR A 228 -10.56 -14.43 13.94
C TYR A 228 -11.32 -15.51 13.15
N ASP A 229 -12.56 -15.78 13.56
CA ASP A 229 -13.45 -16.73 12.88
C ASP A 229 -13.98 -16.13 11.56
N ASP A 230 -13.90 -16.92 10.49
CA ASP A 230 -14.23 -16.49 9.13
C ASP A 230 -15.71 -16.18 8.94
N ALA A 231 -16.59 -16.82 9.72
CA ALA A 231 -18.03 -16.67 9.60
C ALA A 231 -18.57 -15.56 10.54
N THR A 232 -18.10 -15.50 11.78
CA THR A 232 -18.64 -14.58 12.79
C THR A 232 -17.84 -13.28 12.93
N GLY A 233 -16.58 -13.25 12.47
CA GLY A 233 -15.69 -12.10 12.69
C GLY A 233 -15.12 -12.02 14.12
N GLN A 234 -15.47 -12.96 14.99
CA GLN A 234 -15.03 -13.00 16.38
C GLN A 234 -13.52 -13.22 16.46
N VAL A 235 -12.81 -12.36 17.21
CA VAL A 235 -11.37 -12.48 17.44
C VAL A 235 -11.13 -13.49 18.56
N TYR A 236 -10.25 -14.46 18.29
CA TYR A 236 -9.84 -15.52 19.22
C TYR A 236 -8.45 -15.30 19.82
N GLY A 237 -7.72 -14.31 19.31
CA GLY A 237 -6.42 -13.96 19.84
C GLY A 237 -5.74 -12.88 19.01
N GLN A 238 -4.85 -12.13 19.67
CA GLN A 238 -4.07 -11.08 19.04
C GLN A 238 -2.66 -11.01 19.61
N ALA A 239 -1.71 -10.55 18.81
CA ALA A 239 -0.34 -10.29 19.25
C ALA A 239 0.35 -9.27 18.36
N GLN A 240 1.29 -8.51 18.92
CA GLN A 240 2.17 -7.65 18.15
C GLN A 240 3.39 -8.46 17.66
N ALA A 241 3.76 -8.27 16.39
CA ALA A 241 5.00 -8.81 15.85
C ALA A 241 6.22 -8.10 16.47
N ALA A 242 7.20 -8.88 16.91
CA ALA A 242 8.45 -8.36 17.46
C ALA A 242 9.28 -7.62 16.40
N LYS A 243 10.37 -6.96 16.82
CA LYS A 243 11.27 -6.22 15.91
C LYS A 243 11.88 -7.08 14.79
N ASN A 244 11.99 -8.39 15.01
CA ASN A 244 12.46 -9.36 14.02
C ASN A 244 11.32 -9.94 13.14
N GLY A 245 10.10 -9.41 13.27
CA GLY A 245 8.92 -9.84 12.54
C GLY A 245 8.23 -11.10 13.08
N GLN A 246 8.77 -11.76 14.10
CA GLN A 246 8.14 -12.95 14.67
C GLN A 246 6.97 -12.57 15.57
N TYR A 247 5.90 -13.35 15.53
CA TYR A 247 4.75 -13.20 16.43
C TYR A 247 4.35 -14.54 17.06
N THR A 248 3.70 -14.48 18.22
CA THR A 248 3.06 -15.63 18.86
C THR A 248 1.69 -15.20 19.36
N ILE A 249 0.63 -15.74 18.77
CA ILE A 249 -0.77 -15.49 19.15
C ILE A 249 -1.24 -16.68 19.98
N GLN A 250 -1.49 -16.44 21.27
CA GLN A 250 -2.18 -17.36 22.15
C GLN A 250 -3.68 -17.08 22.06
N PHE A 251 -4.49 -18.13 21.94
CA PHE A 251 -5.94 -17.94 22.00
C PHE A 251 -6.37 -17.53 23.41
N ASP A 252 -7.27 -16.55 23.50
CA ASP A 252 -7.91 -16.08 24.73
C ASP A 252 -9.26 -16.75 24.99
N GLN A 253 -9.86 -17.33 23.95
CA GLN A 253 -11.11 -18.07 24.00
C GLN A 253 -10.91 -19.55 23.75
N ALA A 254 -11.49 -20.37 24.63
CA ALA A 254 -11.42 -21.82 24.52
C ALA A 254 -12.26 -22.30 23.33
N LEU A 255 -11.64 -23.11 22.48
CA LEU A 255 -12.31 -23.84 21.42
C LEU A 255 -12.98 -25.10 21.96
N ASP A 256 -14.13 -25.45 21.38
CA ASP A 256 -14.88 -26.66 21.72
C ASP A 256 -14.17 -27.91 21.22
N VAL A 257 -14.11 -28.93 22.08
CA VAL A 257 -13.48 -30.22 21.77
C VAL A 257 -14.28 -30.93 20.67
N GLY A 258 -13.59 -31.42 19.64
CA GLY A 258 -14.19 -32.11 18.50
C GLY A 258 -14.75 -31.19 17.41
N ALA A 259 -14.97 -29.90 17.71
CA ALA A 259 -15.39 -28.92 16.72
C ALA A 259 -14.25 -28.55 15.76
N THR A 260 -14.62 -28.10 14.55
CA THR A 260 -13.69 -27.58 13.55
C THR A 260 -14.04 -26.13 13.26
N TYR A 261 -13.11 -25.23 13.56
CA TYR A 261 -13.23 -23.80 13.33
C TYR A 261 -12.57 -23.42 12.02
N LYS A 262 -13.18 -22.51 11.27
CA LYS A 262 -12.59 -21.94 10.05
C LYS A 262 -12.19 -20.50 10.36
N MET A 263 -10.89 -20.23 10.33
CA MET A 263 -10.32 -18.99 10.83
C MET A 263 -9.46 -18.31 9.76
N ARG A 264 -9.19 -17.03 9.99
CA ARG A 264 -8.25 -16.23 9.22
C ARG A 264 -7.35 -15.43 10.14
N ILE A 265 -6.22 -14.99 9.60
CA ILE A 265 -5.34 -14.03 10.26
C ILE A 265 -5.29 -12.75 9.41
N ARG A 266 -5.28 -11.60 10.07
CA ARG A 266 -5.10 -10.28 9.43
C ARG A 266 -4.23 -9.39 10.30
N ALA A 267 -3.67 -8.36 9.69
CA ALA A 267 -3.02 -7.29 10.42
C ALA A 267 -4.00 -6.16 10.70
N VAL A 268 -3.85 -5.52 11.84
CA VAL A 268 -4.56 -4.30 12.25
C VAL A 268 -3.58 -3.31 12.86
N ASP A 269 -3.99 -2.06 13.05
CA ASP A 269 -3.22 -1.07 13.79
C ASP A 269 -3.94 -0.54 15.05
N GLU A 270 -3.29 0.40 15.72
CA GLU A 270 -3.80 1.11 16.90
C GLU A 270 -4.95 2.09 16.57
N LEU A 271 -5.08 2.50 15.30
CA LEU A 271 -6.12 3.40 14.79
C LEU A 271 -7.36 2.65 14.27
N GLY A 272 -7.32 1.31 14.25
CA GLY A 272 -8.40 0.44 13.77
C GLY A 272 -8.38 0.11 12.27
N HIS A 273 -7.35 0.51 11.50
CA HIS A 273 -7.22 0.14 10.10
C HIS A 273 -6.96 -1.36 9.95
N VAL A 274 -7.67 -1.99 9.02
CA VAL A 274 -7.64 -3.44 8.82
C VAL A 274 -6.94 -3.79 7.51
N GLY A 275 -5.96 -4.68 7.58
CA GLY A 275 -5.26 -5.23 6.42
C GLY A 275 -6.05 -6.34 5.72
N LEU A 276 -5.51 -6.80 4.59
CA LEU A 276 -6.03 -7.96 3.90
C LEU A 276 -5.96 -9.20 4.81
N SER A 277 -6.95 -10.06 4.67
CA SER A 277 -7.01 -11.30 5.44
C SER A 277 -6.33 -12.44 4.70
N SER A 278 -5.73 -13.37 5.44
CA SER A 278 -5.10 -14.56 4.89
C SER A 278 -6.10 -15.42 4.10
N ARG A 279 -5.60 -16.48 3.45
CA ARG A 279 -6.45 -17.61 3.07
C ARG A 279 -7.05 -18.24 4.35
N PRO A 280 -8.24 -18.86 4.27
CA PRO A 280 -8.82 -19.49 5.45
C PRO A 280 -7.99 -20.72 5.83
N PHE A 281 -7.95 -21.01 7.13
CA PHE A 281 -7.37 -22.23 7.69
C PHE A 281 -8.32 -22.85 8.71
N THR A 282 -8.17 -24.14 8.98
CA THR A 282 -9.04 -24.86 9.91
C THR A 282 -8.30 -25.26 11.17
N VAL A 283 -8.95 -25.11 12.32
CA VAL A 283 -8.44 -25.57 13.61
C VAL A 283 -9.43 -26.57 14.19
N LYS A 284 -8.99 -27.80 14.44
CA LYS A 284 -9.78 -28.84 15.12
C LYS A 284 -9.15 -29.14 16.47
N VAL A 285 -9.96 -29.20 17.52
CA VAL A 285 -9.47 -29.60 18.84
C VAL A 285 -9.67 -31.10 19.05
N VAL A 286 -8.60 -31.82 19.37
CA VAL A 286 -8.61 -33.22 19.74
C VAL A 286 -7.71 -33.39 20.97
N LEU A 287 -8.32 -33.52 22.14
CA LEU A 287 -7.58 -33.71 23.39
C LEU A 287 -6.93 -35.10 23.42
N PRO A 288 -5.77 -35.24 24.09
CA PRO A 288 -5.18 -36.55 24.35
C PRO A 288 -6.15 -37.45 25.15
N PRO A 289 -6.06 -38.79 25.00
CA PRO A 289 -6.87 -39.70 25.81
C PRO A 289 -6.65 -39.45 27.31
N GLY A 290 -7.72 -39.20 28.06
CA GLY A 290 -7.68 -39.08 29.53
C GLY A 290 -7.86 -37.68 30.14
N GLN A 291 -8.27 -36.65 29.36
CA GLN A 291 -8.58 -35.31 29.88
C GLN A 291 -9.92 -34.76 29.36
N GLY A 292 -10.99 -35.55 29.51
CA GLY A 292 -12.37 -35.14 29.20
C GLY A 292 -13.19 -34.95 30.46
#